data_AF-A0A917D1U6-F1
#
_entry.id   AF-A0A917D1U6-F1
#
_cell.length_a   1.000
_cell.length_b   1.000
_cell.length_c   1.000
_cell.angle_alpha   90.00
_cell.angle_beta   90.00
_cell.angle_gamma   90.00
#
_symmetry.space_group_name_H-M   'P 1'
#
loop_
_entity.id
_entity.type
_entity.pdbx_description
1 polymer ?
#
loop_
_entity_poly.entity_id
_entity_poly.type
_entity_poly.pdbx_seq_one_letter_code
_entity_poly.pdbx_strand_id
1 'polypeptide(L)'
;MNIASAILHLFPGKSPLKDFEIRDDSDGKGPYIAEWNLEEPQPTEEELQAAWEAYLEAEANKPPELTEMEKLQKENALLKAQITAQSERSDFIEDVIAELATQLYK
;
A
#
# COMPACT_ATOMS: atom_id res chain seq x y z
N MET A 1 7.65 22.21 8.51
CA MET A 1 7.18 20.83 8.80
C MET A 1 5.69 20.76 8.54
N ASN A 2 5.16 19.66 8.01
CA ASN A 2 3.71 19.51 7.86
C ASN A 2 3.13 18.87 9.13
N ILE A 3 2.51 19.70 9.99
CA ILE A 3 1.91 19.25 11.26
C ILE A 3 0.78 18.23 11.01
N ALA A 4 0.00 18.41 9.94
CA ALA A 4 -1.08 17.48 9.62
C ALA A 4 -0.55 16.07 9.34
N SER A 5 0.49 15.98 8.50
CA SER A 5 1.12 14.70 8.17
C SER A 5 1.75 14.04 9.40
N ALA A 6 2.40 14.81 10.28
CA ALA A 6 2.97 14.28 11.52
C ALA A 6 1.89 13.72 12.46
N ILE A 7 0.79 14.47 12.67
CA ILE A 7 -0.34 14.00 13.49
C ILE A 7 -0.98 12.76 12.87
N LEU A 8 -1.18 12.72 11.55
CA LEU A 8 -1.75 11.56 10.86
C LEU A 8 -0.83 10.32 10.91
N HIS A 9 0.48 10.53 11.04
CA HIS A 9 1.44 9.44 11.26
C HIS A 9 1.35 8.88 12.69
N LEU A 10 1.21 9.76 13.70
CA LEU A 10 1.04 9.35 15.12
C LEU A 10 -0.34 8.74 15.40
N PHE A 11 -1.39 9.30 14.80
CA PHE A 11 -2.78 8.92 15.00
C PHE A 11 -3.43 8.55 13.65
N PRO A 12 -3.12 7.35 13.12
CA PRO A 12 -3.67 6.91 11.84
C PRO A 12 -5.20 6.82 11.91
N GLY A 13 -5.87 7.38 10.90
CA GLY A 13 -7.33 7.34 10.78
C GLY A 13 -8.09 8.50 11.43
N LYS A 14 -7.40 9.46 12.07
CA LYS A 14 -8.02 10.71 12.53
C LYS A 14 -8.16 11.71 11.37
N SER A 15 -9.05 12.68 11.53
CA SER A 15 -9.38 13.67 10.50
C SER A 15 -9.03 15.11 10.94
N PRO A 16 -8.21 15.85 10.16
CA PRO A 16 -7.81 17.24 10.45
C PRO A 16 -8.91 18.31 10.41
N LEU A 17 -10.18 17.92 10.20
CA LEU A 17 -11.32 18.83 10.24
C LEU A 17 -12.40 18.39 11.24
N LYS A 18 -12.19 17.25 11.91
CA LYS A 18 -13.15 16.65 12.86
C LYS A 18 -12.50 16.42 14.21
N ASP A 19 -11.34 15.78 14.20
CA ASP A 19 -10.67 15.29 15.41
C ASP A 19 -9.62 16.29 15.92
N PHE A 20 -9.05 17.09 15.03
CA PHE A 20 -8.18 18.23 15.35
C PHE A 20 -8.31 19.25 14.22
N GLU A 21 -8.01 20.52 14.45
CA GLU A 21 -7.99 21.55 13.41
C GLU A 21 -6.61 22.19 13.34
N ILE A 22 -6.10 22.36 12.11
CA ILE A 22 -4.86 23.07 11.85
C ILE A 22 -5.21 24.39 11.16
N ARG A 23 -4.72 25.49 11.73
CA ARG A 23 -4.84 26.82 11.12
C ARG A 23 -3.47 27.38 10.82
N ASP A 24 -3.41 28.20 9.77
CA ASP A 24 -2.25 29.02 9.42
C ASP A 24 -2.79 30.44 9.26
N ASP A 25 -2.34 31.35 10.12
CA ASP A 25 -2.73 32.76 10.10
C ASP A 25 -1.90 33.58 9.09
N SER A 26 -0.96 32.93 8.38
CA SER A 26 -0.04 33.55 7.44
C SER A 26 0.83 34.65 8.07
N ASP A 27 1.05 34.58 9.39
CA ASP A 27 1.90 35.54 10.13
C ASP A 27 3.41 35.26 10.00
N GLY A 28 3.76 34.18 9.30
CA GLY A 28 5.13 33.70 9.09
C GLY A 28 5.64 32.73 10.16
N LYS A 29 4.88 32.44 11.22
CA LYS A 29 5.17 31.38 12.19
C LYS A 29 4.76 30.00 11.70
N GLY A 30 3.89 29.94 10.70
CA GLY A 30 3.44 28.71 10.04
C GLY A 30 2.22 28.08 10.71
N PRO A 31 1.79 26.90 10.24
CA PRO A 31 0.59 26.25 10.73
C PRO A 31 0.73 25.84 12.21
N TYR A 32 -0.38 25.86 12.95
CA TYR A 32 -0.48 25.41 14.34
C TYR A 32 -1.77 24.64 14.58
N ILE A 33 -1.82 23.85 15.65
CA ILE A 33 -3.02 23.12 16.07
C ILE A 33 -3.94 24.12 16.79
N ALA A 34 -5.07 24.46 16.15
CA ALA A 34 -6.03 25.42 16.68
C ALA A 34 -7.08 24.74 17.58
N GLU A 35 -7.53 23.55 17.20
CA GLU A 35 -8.51 22.76 17.97
C GLU A 35 -8.01 21.32 18.12
N TRP A 36 -8.28 20.73 19.29
CA TRP A 36 -7.92 19.36 19.62
C TRP A 36 -9.11 18.66 20.27
N ASN A 37 -9.78 17.81 19.51
CA ASN A 37 -11.03 17.13 19.90
C ASN A 37 -10.79 15.64 20.22
N LEU A 38 -9.54 15.24 20.45
CA LEU A 38 -9.16 13.88 20.80
C LEU A 38 -9.03 13.72 22.32
N GLU A 39 -9.37 12.52 22.81
CA GLU A 39 -9.13 12.15 24.22
C GLU A 39 -7.64 11.94 24.50
N GLU A 40 -6.86 11.65 23.46
CA GLU A 40 -5.41 11.53 23.53
C GLU A 40 -4.77 12.91 23.84
N PRO A 41 -3.66 12.97 24.59
CA PRO A 41 -2.96 14.23 24.81
C PRO A 41 -2.45 14.82 23.49
N GLN A 42 -2.46 16.15 23.40
CA GLN A 42 -1.85 16.84 22.26
C GLN A 42 -0.35 16.52 22.21
N PRO A 43 0.18 16.07 21.06
CA PRO A 43 1.60 15.72 20.94
C PRO A 43 2.49 16.96 21.09
N THR A 44 3.69 16.77 21.64
CA THR A 44 4.68 17.84 21.76
C THR A 44 5.36 18.12 20.41
N GLU A 45 6.06 19.25 20.30
CA GLU A 45 6.78 19.61 19.08
C GLU A 45 7.86 18.57 18.72
N GLU A 46 8.53 18.00 19.73
CA GLU A 46 9.50 16.93 19.56
C GLU A 46 8.86 15.64 19.01
N GLU A 47 7.68 15.27 19.51
CA GLU A 47 6.94 14.11 19.03
C GLU A 47 6.46 14.30 17.59
N LEU A 48 5.99 15.51 17.26
CA LEU A 48 5.61 15.88 15.89
C LEU A 48 6.81 15.83 14.93
N GLN A 49 7.97 16.32 15.37
CA GLN A 49 9.18 16.29 14.55
C GLN A 49 9.68 14.86 14.32
N ALA A 50 9.73 14.03 15.36
CA ALA A 50 10.10 12.63 15.24
C ALA A 50 9.14 11.87 14.31
N ALA A 51 7.83 12.14 14.41
CA ALA A 51 6.82 11.55 13.52
C ALA A 51 6.98 12.01 12.07
N TRP A 52 7.34 13.28 11.85
CA TRP A 52 7.60 13.81 10.51
C TRP A 52 8.84 13.18 9.88
N GLU A 53 9.92 13.02 10.64
CA GLU A 53 11.13 12.33 10.18
C GLU A 53 10.86 10.86 9.85
N ALA A 54 10.11 10.16 10.71
CA ALA A 54 9.67 8.79 10.45
C ALA A 54 8.78 8.68 9.21
N TYR A 55 7.87 9.65 9.00
CA TYR A 55 7.06 9.73 7.80
C TYR A 55 7.91 9.93 6.53
N LEU A 56 8.91 10.81 6.58
CA LEU A 56 9.82 11.05 5.44
C LEU A 56 10.66 9.81 5.13
N GLU A 57 11.16 9.11 6.15
CA GLU A 57 11.91 7.87 5.98
C GLU A 57 11.02 6.76 5.39
N ALA A 58 9.77 6.66 5.85
CA ALA A 58 8.81 5.70 5.32
C ALA A 58 8.45 6.01 3.86
N GLU A 59 8.25 7.29 3.51
CA GLU A 59 7.95 7.71 2.14
C GLU A 59 9.15 7.52 1.21
N ALA A 60 10.38 7.80 1.68
CA ALA A 60 11.61 7.55 0.95
C ALA A 60 11.85 6.05 0.68
N ASN A 61 11.43 5.18 1.59
CA ASN A 61 11.52 3.73 1.44
C ASN A 61 10.28 3.08 0.80
N LYS A 62 9.25 3.87 0.44
CA LYS A 62 8.04 3.33 -0.15
C LYS A 62 8.38 2.73 -1.53
N PRO A 63 8.02 1.45 -1.79
CA PRO A 63 8.19 0.88 -3.11
C PRO A 63 7.49 1.78 -4.14
N PRO A 64 8.06 1.99 -5.33
CA PRO A 64 7.40 2.76 -6.36
C PRO A 64 6.00 2.20 -6.58
N GLU A 65 4.99 3.04 -6.43
CA GLU A 65 3.62 2.64 -6.73
C GLU A 65 3.57 2.32 -8.22
N LEU A 66 3.35 1.03 -8.53
CA LEU A 66 3.17 0.60 -9.90
C LEU A 66 1.98 1.34 -10.50
N THR A 67 2.20 1.93 -11.66
CA THR A 67 1.12 2.49 -12.47
C THR A 67 0.07 1.41 -12.75
N GLU A 68 -1.17 1.81 -13.01
CA GLU A 68 -2.23 0.85 -13.37
C GLU A 68 -1.83 -0.02 -14.56
N MET A 69 -1.11 0.55 -15.54
CA MET A 69 -0.58 -0.18 -16.68
C MET A 69 0.41 -1.26 -16.27
N GLU A 70 1.35 -0.98 -15.37
CA GLU A 70 2.33 -1.97 -14.89
C GLU A 70 1.68 -3.07 -14.05
N LYS A 71 0.67 -2.73 -13.24
CA LYS A 71 -0.13 -3.70 -12.49
C LYS A 71 -0.82 -4.67 -13.45
N LEU A 72 -1.50 -4.13 -14.46
CA LEU A 72 -2.20 -4.92 -15.48
C LEU A 72 -1.22 -5.78 -16.29
N GLN A 73 -0.03 -5.26 -16.63
CA GLN A 73 0.99 -6.04 -17.33
C GLN A 73 1.49 -7.22 -16.50
N LYS A 74 1.77 -7.02 -15.20
CA LYS A 74 2.16 -8.11 -14.29
C LYS A 74 1.06 -9.15 -14.15
N GLU A 75 -0.19 -8.72 -13.99
CA GLU A 75 -1.34 -9.62 -13.93
C GLU A 75 -1.51 -10.42 -15.23
N ASN A 76 -1.39 -9.76 -16.38
CA ASN A 76 -1.49 -10.43 -17.68
C ASN A 76 -0.37 -11.46 -17.90
N ALA A 77 0.86 -11.13 -17.47
CA ALA A 77 1.98 -12.07 -17.51
C ALA A 77 1.73 -13.29 -16.61
N LEU A 78 1.21 -13.08 -15.40
CA LEU A 78 0.85 -14.16 -14.49
C LEU A 78 -0.26 -15.05 -15.05
N LEU A 79 -1.33 -14.45 -15.59
CA LEU A 79 -2.44 -15.18 -16.21
C LEU A 79 -1.97 -16.00 -17.41
N LYS A 80 -1.11 -15.43 -18.27
CA LYS A 80 -0.51 -16.16 -19.39
C LYS A 80 0.31 -17.35 -18.92
N ALA A 81 1.16 -17.16 -17.90
CA ALA A 81 1.95 -18.25 -17.34
C ALA A 81 1.06 -19.37 -16.76
N GLN A 82 -0.05 -19.02 -16.10
CA GLN A 82 -1.02 -20.00 -15.60
C GLN A 82 -1.70 -20.76 -16.74
N ILE A 83 -2.12 -20.07 -17.80
CA ILE A 83 -2.73 -20.69 -18.99
C ILE A 83 -1.75 -21.66 -19.65
N THR A 84 -0.49 -21.25 -19.83
CA THR A 84 0.57 -22.10 -20.39
C THR A 84 0.76 -23.35 -19.53
N ALA A 85 0.94 -23.19 -18.21
CA ALA A 85 1.13 -24.31 -17.30
C ALA A 85 -0.08 -25.26 -17.28
N GLN A 86 -1.30 -24.74 -17.40
CA GLN A 86 -2.51 -25.54 -17.48
C GLN A 86 -2.60 -26.30 -18.80
N SER A 87 -2.21 -25.68 -19.91
CA SER A 87 -2.14 -26.33 -21.22
C SER A 87 -1.13 -27.46 -21.22
N GLU A 88 0.10 -27.20 -20.78
CA GLU A 88 1.17 -28.22 -20.68
C GLU A 88 0.76 -29.40 -19.80
N ARG A 89 0.06 -29.11 -18.69
CA ARG A 89 -0.49 -30.15 -17.83
C ARG A 89 -1.58 -30.97 -18.54
N SER A 90 -2.42 -30.34 -19.37
CA SER A 90 -3.45 -31.04 -20.14
C SER A 90 -2.81 -31.99 -21.14
N ASP A 91 -1.84 -31.49 -21.92
CA ASP A 91 -1.11 -32.28 -22.92
C ASP A 91 -0.44 -33.51 -22.27
N PHE A 92 0.21 -33.31 -21.12
CA PHE A 92 0.80 -34.41 -20.36
C PHE A 92 -0.24 -35.46 -19.91
N ILE A 93 -1.41 -35.04 -19.44
CA ILE A 93 -2.47 -35.96 -19.01
C ILE A 93 -3.00 -36.75 -20.20
N GLU A 94 -3.17 -36.10 -21.35
CA GLU A 94 -3.63 -36.76 -22.59
C GLU A 94 -2.65 -37.85 -23.04
N ASP A 95 -1.34 -37.56 -23.00
CA ASP A 95 -0.29 -38.54 -23.33
C ASP A 95 -0.33 -39.75 -22.38
N VAL A 96 -0.47 -39.51 -21.07
CA VAL A 96 -0.57 -40.59 -20.06
C VAL A 96 -1.81 -41.45 -20.29
N ILE A 97 -2.96 -40.84 -20.60
CA ILE A 97 -4.20 -41.59 -20.86
C ILE A 97 -4.06 -42.44 -22.13
N ALA A 98 -3.47 -41.90 -23.19
CA ALA A 98 -3.25 -42.62 -24.44
C ALA A 98 -2.32 -43.84 -24.24
N GLU A 99 -1.25 -43.67 -23.45
CA GLU A 99 -0.35 -44.77 -23.11
C GLU A 99 -1.06 -45.86 -22.28
N LEU A 100 -1.78 -45.47 -21.23
CA LEU A 100 -2.54 -46.40 -20.38
C LEU A 100 -3.60 -47.17 -21.17
N ALA A 101 -4.33 -46.50 -22.08
CA ALA A 101 -5.29 -47.14 -22.95
C ALA A 101 -4.60 -48.19 -23.84
N THR A 102 -3.45 -47.86 -24.43
CA THR A 102 -2.67 -48.80 -25.26
C THR A 102 -2.20 -50.03 -24.47
N GLN A 103 -1.87 -49.88 -23.18
CA GLN A 103 -1.48 -50.99 -22.32
C GLN A 103 -2.67 -51.88 -21.93
N LEU A 104 -3.86 -51.30 -21.71
CA LEU A 104 -5.07 -52.02 -21.28
C LEU A 104 -5.76 -52.82 -22.40
N TYR A 105 -5.60 -52.43 -23.66
CA TYR A 105 -6.21 -53.10 -24.81
C TYR A 105 -5.26 -54.11 -25.52
N LYS A 106 -4.13 -54.46 -24.90
CA LYS A 106 -3.27 -55.58 -25.30
C LYS A 106 -3.70 -56.87 -24.61
#